data_AF-A0A661KAT7-F1
#
_entry.id   AF-A0A661KAT7-F1
#
_cell.length_a   1.000
_cell.length_b   1.000
_cell.length_c   1.000
_cell.angle_alpha   90.00
_cell.angle_beta   90.00
_cell.angle_gamma   90.00
#
_symmetry.space_group_name_H-M   'P 1'
#
loop_
_entity.id
_entity.type
_entity.pdbx_description
1 polymer ?
#
loop_
_entity_poly.entity_id
_entity_poly.type
_entity_poly.pdbx_seq_one_letter_code
_entity_poly.pdbx_strand_id
1 'polypeptide(L)'
;MRSRKSLIFLATLLLLSVSPVHAKETKKPNQAPVVMKEMVVSATRTEKKIDDAPASVTVITKEDMEKYNIQPLDDAIKYEAGLYVRHTKGLADSMPRINMRGLYGPNRNLVLLDGIPING
;
A
#
# COMPACT_ATOMS: atom_id res chain seq x y z
N MET A 1 35.69 -48.66 -47.04
CA MET A 1 34.74 -47.55 -46.75
C MET A 1 33.63 -47.90 -45.72
N ARG A 2 33.80 -48.94 -44.87
CA ARG A 2 32.78 -49.42 -43.90
C ARG A 2 32.99 -48.95 -42.45
N SER A 3 34.22 -48.65 -42.02
CA SER A 3 34.52 -48.25 -40.62
C SER A 3 34.15 -46.80 -40.27
N ARG A 4 34.16 -45.88 -41.25
CA ARG A 4 33.80 -44.47 -41.03
C ARG A 4 32.31 -44.26 -40.71
N LYS A 5 31.44 -45.12 -41.26
CA LYS A 5 29.98 -45.07 -41.01
C LYS A 5 29.63 -45.52 -39.58
N SER A 6 30.40 -46.46 -39.02
CA SER A 6 30.22 -46.93 -37.64
C SER A 6 30.68 -45.89 -36.61
N LEU A 7 31.73 -45.12 -36.89
CA LEU A 7 32.16 -44.01 -36.03
C LEU A 7 31.13 -42.87 -36.01
N ILE A 8 30.50 -42.56 -37.15
CA ILE A 8 29.46 -41.53 -37.23
C ILE A 8 28.20 -41.96 -36.45
N PHE A 9 27.84 -43.25 -36.51
CA PHE A 9 26.72 -43.81 -35.75
C PHE A 9 26.97 -43.83 -34.23
N LEU A 10 28.21 -44.09 -33.80
CA LEU A 10 28.57 -44.07 -32.37
C LEU A 10 28.61 -42.64 -31.81
N ALA A 11 29.02 -41.66 -32.62
CA ALA A 11 29.00 -40.25 -32.24
C ALA A 11 27.57 -39.68 -32.12
N THR A 12 26.63 -40.14 -32.96
CA THR A 12 25.21 -39.73 -32.87
C THR A 12 24.49 -40.37 -31.68
N LEU A 13 24.90 -41.57 -31.26
CA LEU A 13 24.33 -42.21 -30.07
C LEU A 13 24.78 -41.54 -28.76
N LEU A 14 25.98 -40.94 -28.74
CA LEU A 14 26.51 -40.24 -27.58
C LEU A 14 25.86 -38.86 -27.35
N LEU A 15 25.35 -38.23 -28.42
CA LEU A 15 24.63 -36.95 -28.37
C LEU A 15 23.18 -37.08 -27.86
N LEU A 16 22.60 -38.28 -27.87
CA LEU A 16 21.23 -38.52 -27.39
C LEU A 16 21.13 -38.73 -25.86
N SER A 17 22.26 -38.94 -25.17
CA SER A 17 22.32 -39.19 -23.73
C SER A 17 22.55 -37.94 -22.86
N VAL A 18 22.58 -36.74 -23.45
CA VAL A 18 22.70 -35.50 -22.67
C VAL A 18 21.32 -35.10 -22.14
N SER A 19 21.00 -35.59 -20.94
CA SER A 19 19.85 -35.08 -20.18
C SER A 19 20.16 -33.67 -19.67
N PRO A 20 19.23 -32.71 -19.74
CA PRO A 20 19.40 -31.41 -19.10
C PRO A 20 19.36 -31.61 -17.58
N VAL A 21 20.53 -31.57 -16.93
CA VAL A 21 20.65 -31.44 -15.48
C VAL A 21 19.97 -30.13 -15.09
N HIS A 22 18.72 -30.22 -14.63
CA HIS A 22 18.04 -29.09 -14.02
C HIS A 22 18.68 -28.85 -12.66
N ALA A 23 19.40 -27.73 -12.53
CA ALA A 23 19.82 -27.19 -11.25
C ALA A 23 18.57 -26.95 -10.41
N LYS A 24 18.36 -27.83 -9.42
CA LYS A 24 17.29 -27.69 -8.44
C LYS A 24 17.71 -26.58 -7.49
N GLU A 25 17.34 -25.34 -7.81
CA GLU A 25 17.42 -24.24 -6.86
C GLU A 25 16.63 -24.67 -5.62
N THR A 26 17.35 -24.89 -4.53
CA THR A 26 16.78 -25.08 -3.20
C THR A 26 16.04 -23.81 -2.84
N LYS A 27 14.72 -23.84 -3.11
CA LYS A 27 13.73 -22.85 -2.70
C LYS A 27 13.98 -22.54 -1.22
N LYS A 28 14.59 -21.39 -0.95
CA LYS A 28 14.73 -20.85 0.40
C LYS A 28 13.35 -20.88 1.07
N PRO A 29 13.27 -21.25 2.35
CA PRO A 29 11.99 -21.37 3.03
C PRO A 29 11.23 -20.06 2.88
N ASN A 30 9.99 -20.22 2.44
CA ASN A 30 8.97 -19.21 2.27
C ASN A 30 8.96 -18.28 3.49
N GLN A 31 9.65 -17.14 3.39
CA GLN A 31 9.47 -16.07 4.35
C GLN A 31 8.08 -15.54 4.09
N ALA A 32 7.11 -16.03 4.87
CA ALA A 32 5.80 -15.42 4.94
C ALA A 32 6.02 -13.90 5.12
N PRO A 33 5.34 -13.05 4.34
CA PRO A 33 5.50 -11.61 4.47
C PRO A 33 5.26 -11.25 5.94
N VAL A 34 6.26 -10.63 6.55
CA VAL A 34 6.13 -10.11 7.91
C VAL A 34 5.11 -8.97 7.82
N VAL A 35 3.86 -9.25 8.21
CA VAL A 35 2.82 -8.25 8.30
C VAL A 35 3.21 -7.30 9.43
N MET A 36 3.76 -6.15 9.06
CA MET A 36 4.06 -5.09 10.01
C MET A 36 2.75 -4.59 10.59
N LYS A 37 2.70 -4.48 11.93
CA LYS A 37 1.53 -3.92 12.60
C LYS A 37 1.43 -2.43 12.26
N GLU A 38 0.23 -1.99 11.92
CA GLU A 38 -0.06 -0.60 11.60
C GLU A 38 0.26 0.29 12.81
N MET A 39 1.06 1.34 12.57
CA MET A 39 1.60 2.22 13.59
C MET A 39 1.22 3.66 13.26
N VAL A 40 0.76 4.41 14.25
CA VAL A 40 0.34 5.81 14.08
C VAL A 40 1.22 6.72 14.91
N VAL A 41 1.91 7.64 14.25
CA VAL A 41 2.77 8.64 14.89
C VAL A 41 2.03 9.97 15.09
N SER A 42 1.12 10.32 14.17
CA SER A 42 0.40 11.60 14.15
C SER A 42 -0.54 11.80 15.35
N ALA A 43 -1.11 10.73 15.90
CA ALA A 43 -2.05 10.80 17.02
C ALA A 43 -1.40 11.09 18.38
N THR A 44 -0.11 10.75 18.57
CA THR A 44 0.54 10.88 19.89
C THR A 44 1.89 11.59 19.89
N ARG A 45 2.42 12.00 18.72
CA ARG A 45 3.81 12.47 18.52
C ARG A 45 4.88 11.45 18.94
N THR A 46 4.48 10.20 19.23
CA THR A 46 5.34 9.04 19.51
C THR A 46 4.80 7.84 18.75
N GLU A 47 5.66 6.91 18.35
CA GLU A 47 5.23 5.67 17.68
C GLU A 47 4.37 4.82 18.63
N LYS A 48 3.08 4.68 18.33
CA LYS A 48 2.15 3.78 19.05
C LYS A 48 1.33 2.96 18.09
N LYS A 49 0.96 1.75 18.52
CA LYS A 49 -0.04 0.94 17.82
C LYS A 49 -1.39 1.65 17.90
N ILE A 50 -2.25 1.45 16.90
CA ILE A 50 -3.59 2.03 16.84
C ILE A 50 -4.39 1.71 18.12
N ASP A 51 -4.30 0.46 18.60
CA ASP A 51 -4.99 -0.02 19.80
C ASP A 51 -4.57 0.71 21.10
N ASP A 52 -3.38 1.31 21.12
CA ASP A 52 -2.81 2.01 22.28
C ASP A 52 -3.04 3.53 22.23
N ALA A 53 -3.72 4.03 21.20
CA ALA A 53 -4.02 5.45 21.07
C ALA A 53 -5.14 5.85 22.07
N PRO A 54 -4.94 6.90 22.89
CA PRO A 54 -5.92 7.31 23.90
C PRO A 54 -7.19 7.98 23.31
N ALA A 55 -7.26 8.14 21.99
CA ALA A 55 -8.35 8.78 21.28
C ALA A 55 -8.74 7.95 20.04
N SER A 56 -9.95 8.17 19.53
CA SER A 56 -10.40 7.58 18.26
C SER A 56 -9.50 8.04 17.11
N VAL A 57 -8.89 7.08 16.41
CA VAL A 57 -8.01 7.30 15.27
C VAL A 57 -8.49 6.44 14.11
N THR A 58 -8.67 7.05 12.94
CA THR A 58 -8.76 6.30 11.68
C THR A 58 -7.50 6.59 10.86
N VAL A 59 -6.97 5.55 10.21
CA VAL A 59 -5.89 5.66 9.23
C VAL A 59 -6.47 5.32 7.87
N ILE A 60 -6.19 6.18 6.89
CA ILE A 60 -6.53 5.93 5.49
C ILE A 60 -5.21 5.71 4.77
N THR A 61 -5.03 4.51 4.22
CA THR A 61 -3.79 4.12 3.55
C THR A 61 -3.77 4.60 2.10
N LYS A 62 -2.59 4.54 1.48
CA LYS A 62 -2.46 4.85 0.05
C LYS A 62 -3.27 3.86 -0.79
N GLU A 63 -3.27 2.59 -0.39
CA GLU A 63 -4.00 1.51 -1.04
C GLU A 63 -5.52 1.75 -0.97
N ASP A 64 -6.04 2.28 0.15
CA ASP A 64 -7.44 2.69 0.27
C ASP A 64 -7.77 3.82 -0.72
N MET A 65 -6.93 4.85 -0.78
CA MET A 65 -7.13 5.97 -1.70
C MET A 65 -7.11 5.53 -3.16
N GLU A 66 -6.19 4.64 -3.53
CA GLU A 66 -6.11 4.07 -4.89
C GLU A 66 -7.34 3.22 -5.22
N LYS A 67 -7.79 2.38 -4.27
CA LYS A 67 -8.96 1.52 -4.44
C LYS A 67 -10.24 2.32 -4.69
N TYR A 68 -10.41 3.45 -3.99
CA TYR A 68 -11.57 4.31 -4.16
C TYR A 68 -11.37 5.39 -5.23
N ASN A 69 -10.22 5.39 -5.92
CA ASN A 69 -9.85 6.38 -6.93
C ASN A 69 -10.09 7.82 -6.43
N ILE A 70 -9.65 8.08 -5.21
CA ILE A 70 -9.83 9.37 -4.53
C ILE A 70 -8.98 10.42 -5.25
N GLN A 71 -9.61 11.52 -5.63
CA GLN A 71 -8.91 12.67 -6.21
C GLN A 71 -8.73 13.79 -5.20
N PRO A 72 -9.79 14.31 -4.55
CA PRO A 72 -9.62 15.33 -3.53
C PRO A 72 -9.54 14.69 -2.13
N LEU A 73 -8.75 15.31 -1.24
CA LEU A 73 -8.47 14.75 0.10
C LEU A 73 -9.73 14.59 0.96
N ASP A 74 -10.71 15.47 0.78
CA ASP A 74 -11.95 15.47 1.53
C ASP A 74 -12.89 14.32 1.15
N ASP A 75 -12.79 13.79 -0.07
CA ASP A 75 -13.46 12.55 -0.45
C ASP A 75 -12.90 11.33 0.31
N ALA A 76 -11.60 11.34 0.65
CA ALA A 76 -10.99 10.27 1.45
C ALA A 76 -11.67 10.13 2.82
N ILE A 77 -11.98 11.27 3.45
CA ILE A 77 -12.50 11.32 4.83
C ILE A 77 -14.02 11.42 4.91
N LYS A 78 -14.72 11.53 3.78
CA LYS A 78 -16.16 11.79 3.71
C LYS A 78 -17.03 10.71 4.36
N TYR A 79 -16.54 9.47 4.37
CA TYR A 79 -17.27 8.31 4.90
C TYR A 79 -16.89 7.96 6.34
N GLU A 80 -15.97 8.72 6.94
CA GLU A 80 -15.52 8.46 8.29
C GLU A 80 -16.55 8.90 9.34
N ALA A 81 -16.69 8.08 10.38
CA ALA A 81 -17.66 8.32 11.43
C ALA A 81 -17.33 9.61 12.21
N GLY A 82 -18.34 10.46 12.38
CA GLY A 82 -18.19 11.72 13.13
C GLY A 82 -17.54 12.86 12.34
N LEU A 83 -17.26 12.68 11.05
CA LEU A 83 -16.88 13.74 10.12
C LEU A 83 -18.08 14.16 9.26
N TYR A 84 -18.18 15.45 8.98
CA TYR A 84 -19.18 16.01 8.09
C TYR A 84 -18.52 16.97 7.11
N VAL A 85 -18.42 16.54 5.85
CA VAL A 85 -17.82 17.28 4.74
C VAL A 85 -18.93 17.94 3.92
N ARG A 86 -18.81 19.26 3.69
CA ARG A 86 -19.74 20.03 2.85
C ARG A 86 -19.01 20.90 1.85
N HIS A 87 -19.48 20.88 0.61
CA HIS A 87 -19.17 21.89 -0.40
C HIS A 87 -20.32 22.90 -0.45
N THR A 88 -20.01 24.18 -0.29
CA THR A 88 -20.99 25.28 -0.37
C THR A 88 -21.16 25.74 -1.81
N LYS A 89 -20.14 25.58 -2.66
CA LYS A 89 -20.12 26.05 -4.06
C LYS A 89 -20.20 24.93 -5.10
N GLY A 90 -20.63 23.73 -4.70
CA GLY A 90 -20.71 22.57 -5.60
C GLY A 90 -19.33 22.14 -6.12
N LEU A 91 -19.25 21.72 -7.39
CA LEU A 91 -18.00 21.23 -8.01
C LEU A 91 -16.89 22.30 -8.12
N ALA A 92 -17.24 23.58 -8.04
CA ALA A 92 -16.29 24.68 -8.09
C ALA A 92 -15.70 25.03 -6.72
N ASP A 93 -16.07 24.30 -5.67
CA ASP A 93 -15.61 24.58 -4.31
C ASP A 93 -14.23 23.97 -4.07
N SER A 94 -13.20 24.79 -4.12
CA SER A 94 -11.83 24.36 -3.84
C SER A 94 -11.55 24.13 -2.36
N MET A 95 -12.43 24.60 -1.45
CA MET A 95 -12.20 24.50 -0.01
C MET A 95 -13.43 23.95 0.72
N PRO A 96 -13.48 22.64 0.99
CA PRO A 96 -14.60 22.03 1.68
C PRO A 96 -14.68 22.49 3.14
N ARG A 97 -15.91 22.56 3.65
CA ARG A 97 -16.19 22.79 5.07
C ARG A 97 -16.30 21.45 5.77
N ILE A 98 -15.27 21.14 6.55
CA ILE A 98 -15.23 19.94 7.40
C ILE A 98 -15.74 20.34 8.79
N ASN A 99 -16.59 19.53 9.41
CA ASN A 99 -16.97 19.65 10.81
C ASN A 99 -16.78 18.30 11.48
N MET A 100 -16.23 18.30 12.70
CA MET A 100 -15.95 17.07 13.44
C MET A 100 -16.78 17.04 14.73
N ARG A 101 -17.40 15.90 15.03
CA ARG A 101 -18.15 15.66 16.29
C ARG A 101 -19.17 16.74 16.63
N GLY A 102 -19.84 17.33 15.63
CA GLY A 102 -20.85 18.36 15.81
C GLY A 102 -20.32 19.76 16.15
N LEU A 103 -19.00 19.96 16.13
CA LEU A 103 -18.41 21.29 16.30
C LEU A 103 -18.40 22.03 14.96
N TYR A 104 -19.18 23.10 14.89
CA TYR A 104 -19.33 23.93 13.69
C TYR A 104 -18.52 25.23 13.80
N GLY A 105 -18.00 25.71 12.68
CA GLY A 105 -17.41 27.04 12.55
C GLY A 105 -16.03 27.06 11.87
N PRO A 106 -15.54 28.26 11.48
CA PRO A 106 -14.18 28.40 11.02
C PRO A 106 -13.20 28.07 12.16
N ASN A 107 -12.04 27.51 11.81
CA ASN A 107 -10.93 27.24 12.74
C ASN A 107 -11.33 26.34 13.92
N ARG A 108 -12.16 25.31 13.65
CA ARG A 108 -12.52 24.26 14.63
C ARG A 108 -11.82 22.93 14.38
N ASN A 109 -11.16 22.81 13.23
CA ASN A 109 -10.35 21.66 12.88
C ASN A 109 -8.89 22.10 12.77
N LEU A 110 -7.98 21.21 13.08
CA LEU A 110 -6.55 21.38 12.85
C LEU A 110 -6.15 20.42 11.73
N VAL A 111 -5.51 20.97 10.70
CA VAL A 111 -4.96 20.20 9.59
C VAL A 111 -3.44 20.32 9.66
N LEU A 112 -2.80 19.17 9.77
CA LEU A 112 -1.35 19.06 9.84
C LEU A 112 -0.85 18.39 8.56
N LEU A 113 0.14 19.01 7.91
CA LEU A 113 0.95 18.36 6.90
C LEU A 113 2.29 18.02 7.54
N ASP A 114 2.63 16.74 7.60
CA ASP A 114 3.86 16.25 8.26
C ASP A 114 4.06 16.78 9.68
N GLY A 115 2.96 16.95 10.42
CA GLY A 115 2.95 17.48 11.79
C GLY A 115 2.98 19.01 11.90
N ILE A 116 3.05 19.74 10.79
CA ILE A 116 3.06 21.20 10.73
C ILE A 116 1.65 21.72 10.42
N PRO A 117 1.11 22.69 11.17
CA PRO A 117 -0.19 23.29 10.88
C PRO A 117 -0.19 24.01 9.53
N ILE A 118 -1.16 23.71 8.68
CA ILE A 118 -1.34 24.38 7.38
C ILE A 118 -2.58 25.25 7.30
N ASN A 119 -3.51 25.09 8.24
CA ASN A 119 -4.71 25.91 8.32
C ASN A 119 -4.55 26.95 9.45
N GLY A 120 -3.98 28.10 9.09
CA GLY A 120 -3.86 29.30 9.92
C GLY A 120 -4.96 30.31 9.67
#